data_AF-A0A1H9ZYY0-F1
#
_entry.id   AF-A0A1H9ZYY0-F1
#
_cell.length_a   1.000
_cell.length_b   1.000
_cell.length_c   1.000
_cell.angle_alpha   90.00
_cell.angle_beta   90.00
_cell.angle_gamma   90.00
#
_symmetry.space_group_name_H-M   'P 1'
#
loop_
_entity.id
_entity.type
_entity.pdbx_description
1 polymer ?
#
loop_
_entity_poly.entity_id
_entity_poly.type
_entity_poly.pdbx_seq_one_letter_code
_entity_poly.pdbx_strand_id
1 'polypeptide(L)'
;MIKIIGIAGSLRKQSYNTALLHAAAQLLPEQAVLEIATIRDIPLYNEDMETTEGVPQAVSLLQERIAASDALLLATPEYNHSMPGGFGTMLSQNVWLPVFRRLGMRPWLGEKIMLSKAHQVFNEDGKLQDEAVCKQLASFLAGFAAFV
;
A
#
# COMPACT_ATOMS: atom_id res chain seq x y z
N MET A 1 -9.13 -17.58 5.03
CA MET A 1 -8.33 -16.47 5.57
C MET A 1 -8.03 -15.54 4.41
N ILE A 2 -8.45 -14.29 4.51
CA ILE A 2 -8.30 -13.27 3.48
C ILE A 2 -6.82 -12.95 3.34
N LYS A 3 -6.27 -13.04 2.12
CA LYS A 3 -4.89 -12.70 1.81
C LYS A 3 -4.81 -11.30 1.24
N ILE A 4 -4.17 -10.40 1.97
CA ILE A 4 -3.94 -9.03 1.54
C ILE A 4 -2.46 -8.88 1.21
N ILE A 5 -2.16 -8.29 0.06
CA ILE A 5 -0.80 -7.86 -0.29
C ILE A 5 -0.65 -6.36 -0.04
N GLY A 6 0.35 -5.98 0.74
CA GLY A 6 0.69 -4.61 1.08
C GLY A 6 1.88 -4.12 0.29
N ILE A 7 1.80 -2.95 -0.35
CA ILE A 7 2.93 -2.32 -1.05
C ILE A 7 3.14 -0.90 -0.51
N ALA A 8 4.36 -0.64 -0.03
CA ALA A 8 4.76 0.70 0.39
C ALA A 8 5.31 1.49 -0.80
N GLY A 9 4.80 2.70 -1.00
CA GLY A 9 5.26 3.64 -2.03
C GLY A 9 6.58 4.34 -1.73
N SER A 10 7.39 3.83 -0.79
CA SER A 10 8.71 4.36 -0.48
C SER A 10 9.74 3.25 -0.32
N LEU A 11 10.88 3.41 -1.00
CA LEU A 11 12.01 2.47 -1.00
C LEU A 11 13.08 2.79 0.05
N ARG A 12 12.89 3.82 0.88
CA ARG A 12 13.85 4.17 1.93
C ARG A 12 13.86 3.09 3.01
N LYS A 13 15.05 2.78 3.55
CA LYS A 13 15.18 1.77 4.63
C LYS A 13 14.32 2.11 5.85
N GLN A 14 14.23 3.39 6.21
CA GLN A 14 13.41 3.90 7.33
C GLN A 14 12.10 4.53 6.82
N SER A 15 11.36 3.81 5.97
CA SER A 15 10.08 4.27 5.43
C SER A 15 8.97 4.16 6.48
N TYR A 16 8.33 5.27 6.84
CA TYR A 16 7.14 5.25 7.69
C TYR A 16 5.94 4.53 7.04
N ASN A 17 5.88 4.46 5.70
CA ASN A 17 4.84 3.69 5.02
C ASN A 17 5.05 2.18 5.18
N THR A 18 6.32 1.73 5.19
CA THR A 18 6.66 0.34 5.46
C THR A 18 6.38 0.01 6.93
N ALA A 19 6.78 0.89 7.85
CA ALA A 19 6.43 0.78 9.27
C ALA A 19 4.91 0.72 9.50
N LEU A 20 4.14 1.52 8.76
CA LEU A 20 2.68 1.50 8.81
C LEU A 20 2.10 0.15 8.35
N LEU A 21 2.63 -0.45 7.28
CA LEU A 21 2.20 -1.79 6.85
C LEU A 21 2.56 -2.86 7.89
N HIS A 22 3.71 -2.75 8.56
CA HIS A 22 4.04 -3.65 9.66
C HIS A 22 3.08 -3.51 10.84
N ALA A 23 2.70 -2.28 11.21
CA ALA A 23 1.67 -2.04 12.22
C ALA A 23 0.31 -2.59 11.76
N ALA A 24 -0.04 -2.42 10.48
CA ALA A 24 -1.29 -2.94 9.92
C ALA A 24 -1.35 -4.47 9.99
N ALA A 25 -0.23 -5.17 9.72
CA ALA A 25 -0.16 -6.62 9.85
C ALA A 25 -0.47 -7.12 11.28
N GLN A 26 -0.18 -6.31 12.31
CA GLN A 26 -0.45 -6.63 13.71
C GLN A 26 -1.89 -6.31 14.14
N LEU A 27 -2.57 -5.41 13.43
CA LEU A 27 -3.89 -4.89 13.77
C LEU A 27 -5.02 -5.45 12.90
N LEU A 28 -4.69 -6.32 11.93
CA LEU A 28 -5.69 -6.99 11.11
C LEU A 28 -6.58 -7.91 11.96
N PRO A 29 -7.85 -8.07 11.58
CA PRO A 29 -8.73 -9.03 12.23
C PRO A 29 -8.26 -10.46 11.92
N GLU A 30 -8.56 -11.42 12.82
CA GLU A 30 -8.03 -12.80 12.77
C GLU A 30 -8.31 -13.54 11.45
N GLN A 31 -9.37 -13.17 10.73
CA GLN A 31 -9.71 -13.75 9.44
C GLN A 31 -8.81 -13.28 8.27
N ALA A 32 -7.92 -12.32 8.47
CA ALA A 32 -7.10 -11.70 7.43
C ALA A 32 -5.59 -11.74 7.76
N VAL A 33 -4.76 -11.84 6.72
CA VAL A 33 -3.31 -11.75 6.81
C VAL A 33 -2.76 -10.74 5.81
N LEU A 34 -1.70 -10.04 6.20
CA LEU A 34 -1.00 -9.09 5.35
C LEU A 34 0.39 -9.62 4.99
N GLU A 35 0.59 -9.83 3.70
CA GLU A 35 1.90 -10.07 3.12
C GLU A 35 2.47 -8.75 2.60
N ILE A 36 3.65 -8.34 3.08
CA ILE A 36 4.28 -7.09 2.62
C ILE A 36 5.21 -7.41 1.45
N ALA A 37 4.95 -6.76 0.31
CA ALA A 37 5.78 -6.83 -0.88
C ALA A 37 6.53 -5.51 -1.13
N THR A 38 7.59 -5.59 -1.92
CA THR A 38 8.42 -4.43 -2.28
C THR A 38 8.56 -4.34 -3.79
N ILE A 39 8.64 -3.11 -4.29
CA ILE A 39 8.93 -2.82 -5.69
C ILE A 39 10.40 -2.45 -5.92
N ARG A 40 11.29 -2.69 -4.94
CA ARG A 40 12.71 -2.27 -5.01
C ARG A 40 13.42 -2.79 -6.26
N ASP A 41 13.16 -4.04 -6.62
CA ASP A 41 13.84 -4.74 -7.70
C ASP A 41 13.06 -4.68 -9.02
N ILE A 42 11.99 -3.88 -9.07
CA ILE A 42 11.20 -3.64 -10.28
C ILE A 42 11.89 -2.54 -11.09
N PRO A 43 12.36 -2.82 -12.32
CA PRO A 43 12.98 -1.81 -13.15
C PRO A 43 11.93 -0.80 -13.65
N LEU A 44 12.40 0.34 -14.15
CA LEU A 44 11.55 1.21 -14.95
C LEU A 44 11.09 0.44 -16.20
N TYR A 45 9.83 0.63 -16.57
CA TYR A 45 9.27 0.01 -17.77
C TYR A 45 10.09 0.41 -19.01
N ASN A 46 10.46 -0.57 -19.82
CA ASN A 46 11.15 -0.41 -21.08
C ASN A 46 10.61 -1.45 -22.07
N GLU A 47 9.90 -0.99 -23.09
CA GLU A 47 9.25 -1.84 -24.10
C GLU A 47 10.26 -2.59 -24.99
N ASP A 48 11.41 -1.97 -25.27
CA ASP A 48 12.48 -2.62 -26.04
C ASP A 48 13.02 -3.83 -25.26
N MET A 49 13.28 -3.63 -23.96
CA MET A 49 13.75 -4.69 -23.06
C MET A 49 12.71 -5.80 -22.92
N GLU A 50 11.42 -5.47 -22.75
CA GLU A 50 10.37 -6.50 -22.68
C GLU A 50 10.26 -7.31 -23.97
N THR A 51 10.44 -6.66 -25.13
CA THR A 51 10.40 -7.34 -26.44
C THR A 51 11.62 -8.24 -26.65
N THR A 52 12.81 -7.84 -26.20
CA THR A 52 14.05 -8.59 -26.43
C THR A 52 14.37 -9.62 -25.36
N GLU A 53 14.07 -9.31 -24.10
CA GLU A 53 14.47 -10.09 -22.92
C GLU A 53 13.26 -10.68 -22.17
N GLY A 54 12.03 -10.25 -22.51
CA GLY A 54 10.81 -10.65 -21.83
C GLY A 54 10.53 -9.84 -20.56
N VAL A 55 9.47 -10.23 -19.86
CA VAL A 55 9.07 -9.59 -18.59
C VAL A 55 10.09 -9.93 -17.50
N PRO A 56 10.68 -8.93 -16.80
CA PRO A 56 11.65 -9.18 -15.74
C PRO A 56 11.10 -10.09 -14.63
N GLN A 57 11.92 -11.02 -14.12
CA GLN A 57 11.50 -12.00 -13.11
C GLN A 57 10.87 -11.36 -11.86
N ALA A 58 11.40 -10.23 -11.40
CA ALA A 58 10.85 -9.51 -10.25
C ALA A 58 9.42 -9.00 -10.51
N VAL A 59 9.12 -8.60 -11.75
CA VAL A 59 7.76 -8.18 -12.17
C VAL A 59 6.82 -9.38 -12.17
N SER A 60 7.23 -10.48 -12.79
CA SER A 60 6.41 -11.71 -12.83
C SER A 60 6.12 -12.24 -11.43
N LEU A 61 7.11 -12.28 -10.54
CA LEU A 61 6.93 -12.73 -9.15
C LEU A 61 5.95 -11.80 -8.38
N LEU A 62 6.05 -10.49 -8.59
CA LEU A 62 5.10 -9.56 -7.97
C LEU A 62 3.68 -9.73 -8.54
N GLN A 63 3.55 -9.94 -9.85
CA GLN A 63 2.26 -10.23 -10.49
C GLN A 63 1.63 -11.50 -9.93
N GLU A 64 2.40 -12.58 -9.79
CA GLU A 64 1.94 -13.83 -9.19
C GLU A 64 1.45 -13.64 -7.75
N ARG A 65 2.20 -12.90 -6.92
CA ARG A 65 1.80 -12.60 -5.54
C ARG A 65 0.54 -11.76 -5.45
N ILE A 66 0.40 -10.76 -6.34
CA ILE A 66 -0.83 -9.95 -6.43
C ILE A 66 -2.01 -10.82 -6.87
N ALA A 67 -1.83 -11.67 -7.89
CA ALA A 67 -2.88 -12.55 -8.40
C ALA A 67 -3.30 -13.63 -7.38
N ALA A 68 -2.39 -14.05 -6.50
CA ALA A 68 -2.66 -14.99 -5.42
C ALA A 68 -3.29 -14.34 -4.16
N SER A 69 -3.50 -13.02 -4.17
CA SER A 69 -4.07 -12.25 -3.07
C SER A 69 -5.50 -11.83 -3.38
N ASP A 70 -6.33 -11.74 -2.34
CA ASP A 70 -7.72 -11.31 -2.44
C ASP A 70 -7.82 -9.78 -2.53
N ALA A 71 -6.83 -9.05 -2.00
CA ALA A 71 -6.84 -7.59 -2.00
C ALA A 71 -5.44 -6.96 -2.00
N LEU A 72 -5.36 -5.74 -2.52
CA LEU A 72 -4.16 -4.90 -2.53
C LEU A 72 -4.34 -3.71 -1.57
N LEU A 73 -3.41 -3.56 -0.62
CA LEU A 73 -3.33 -2.42 0.29
C LEU A 73 -2.12 -1.55 -0.06
N LEU A 74 -2.35 -0.28 -0.38
CA LEU A 74 -1.30 0.67 -0.75
C LEU A 74 -1.02 1.65 0.39
N ALA A 75 0.23 1.73 0.84
CA ALA A 75 0.71 2.73 1.78
C ALA A 75 1.66 3.68 1.06
N THR A 76 1.16 4.84 0.64
CA THR A 76 1.93 5.75 -0.22
C THR A 76 2.31 7.02 0.53
N PRO A 77 3.59 7.46 0.43
CA PRO A 77 3.95 8.80 0.89
C PRO A 77 3.21 9.85 0.08
N GLU A 78 3.07 11.03 0.67
CA GLU A 78 2.75 12.22 -0.08
C GLU A 78 4.03 12.95 -0.47
N TYR A 79 4.21 13.16 -1.78
CA TYR A 79 5.34 13.89 -2.32
C TYR A 79 4.88 15.16 -3.04
N ASN A 80 5.66 16.23 -2.85
CA ASN A 80 5.67 17.44 -3.68
C ASN A 80 4.34 18.18 -3.88
N HIS A 81 3.50 18.32 -2.85
CA HIS A 81 2.33 19.22 -2.82
C HIS A 81 1.65 19.41 -4.19
N SER A 82 1.38 18.31 -4.91
CA SER A 82 0.96 18.41 -6.31
C SER A 82 -0.39 19.14 -6.47
N MET A 83 -1.08 19.37 -5.35
CA MET A 83 -2.14 20.35 -5.18
C MET A 83 -1.98 21.12 -3.85
N PRO A 84 -2.49 22.37 -3.76
CA PRO A 84 -2.58 23.10 -2.50
C PRO A 84 -3.30 22.30 -1.42
N GLY A 85 -2.78 22.32 -0.19
CA GLY A 85 -3.42 21.68 0.97
C GLY A 85 -2.88 20.30 1.35
N GLY A 86 -1.89 19.74 0.65
CA GLY A 86 -1.27 18.47 1.07
C GLY A 86 -2.21 17.27 0.90
N PHE A 87 -2.89 17.17 -0.24
CA PHE A 87 -3.62 15.96 -0.65
C PHE A 87 -3.27 15.53 -2.09
N GLY A 88 -2.24 16.14 -2.67
CA GLY A 88 -1.98 16.09 -4.10
C GLY A 88 -1.72 14.66 -4.59
N THR A 89 -0.80 13.96 -3.92
CA THR A 89 -0.48 12.57 -4.26
C THR A 89 -1.66 11.63 -4.01
N MET A 90 -2.37 11.79 -2.88
CA MET A 90 -3.50 10.95 -2.51
C MET A 90 -4.65 11.04 -3.52
N LEU A 91 -4.98 12.26 -3.98
CA LEU A 91 -6.05 12.46 -4.95
C LEU A 91 -5.63 12.08 -6.36
N SER A 92 -4.36 12.27 -6.73
CA SER A 92 -3.83 11.83 -8.04
C SER A 92 -3.93 10.32 -8.22
N GLN A 93 -3.91 9.54 -7.14
CA GLN A 93 -4.10 8.08 -7.24
C GLN A 93 -5.51 7.69 -7.71
N ASN A 94 -6.52 8.53 -7.52
CA ASN A 94 -7.86 8.26 -8.04
C ASN A 94 -7.88 8.19 -9.58
N VAL A 95 -6.87 8.75 -10.26
CA VAL A 95 -6.72 8.64 -11.72
C VAL A 95 -6.58 7.17 -12.17
N TRP A 96 -6.14 6.27 -11.29
CA TRP A 96 -6.05 4.83 -11.58
C TRP A 96 -7.38 4.08 -11.48
N LEU A 97 -8.48 4.72 -11.01
CA LEU A 97 -9.78 4.05 -10.86
C LEU A 97 -10.30 3.39 -12.15
N PRO A 98 -10.20 4.00 -13.36
CA PRO A 98 -10.60 3.33 -14.59
C PRO A 98 -9.76 2.08 -14.88
N VAL A 99 -8.46 2.12 -14.59
CA VAL A 99 -7.54 0.99 -14.77
C VAL A 99 -7.91 -0.14 -13.80
N PHE A 100 -8.06 0.15 -12.52
CA PHE A 100 -8.46 -0.86 -11.53
C PHE A 100 -9.80 -1.50 -11.86
N ARG A 101 -10.80 -0.70 -12.28
CA ARG A 101 -12.09 -1.24 -12.75
C ARG A 101 -11.95 -2.12 -13.99
N ARG A 102 -11.10 -1.73 -14.95
CA ARG A 102 -10.82 -2.52 -16.16
C ARG A 102 -10.19 -3.86 -15.81
N LEU A 103 -9.34 -3.89 -14.79
CA LEU A 103 -8.72 -5.10 -14.25
C LEU A 103 -9.66 -5.93 -13.36
N GLY A 104 -10.94 -5.58 -13.25
CA GLY A 104 -11.91 -6.28 -12.42
C GLY A 104 -11.75 -6.04 -10.92
N MET A 105 -10.86 -5.13 -10.52
CA MET A 105 -10.66 -4.77 -9.12
C MET A 105 -11.82 -3.88 -8.65
N ARG A 106 -12.27 -4.11 -7.42
CA ARG A 106 -13.31 -3.29 -6.77
C ARG A 106 -12.60 -2.32 -5.83
N PRO A 107 -12.59 -1.00 -6.11
CA PRO A 107 -11.96 -0.05 -5.21
C PRO A 107 -12.76 0.03 -3.92
N TRP A 108 -12.06 -0.04 -2.79
CA TRP A 108 -12.66 0.25 -1.50
C TRP A 108 -12.82 1.76 -1.34
N LEU A 109 -14.07 2.19 -1.11
CA LEU A 109 -14.45 3.61 -0.99
C LEU A 109 -14.72 4.00 0.48
N GLY A 110 -14.23 3.20 1.43
CA GLY A 110 -14.31 3.50 2.86
C GLY A 110 -13.36 4.62 3.28
N GLU A 111 -13.17 4.77 4.59
CA GLU A 111 -12.34 5.83 5.14
C GLU A 111 -10.88 5.70 4.69
N LYS A 112 -10.26 6.81 4.30
CA LYS A 112 -8.83 6.87 4.02
C LYS A 112 -8.09 7.33 5.27
N ILE A 113 -6.92 6.76 5.54
CA ILE A 113 -6.04 7.23 6.61
C ILE A 113 -4.99 8.17 6.01
N MET A 114 -4.83 9.32 6.65
CA MET A 114 -3.74 10.26 6.37
C MET A 114 -2.91 10.44 7.64
N LEU A 115 -1.62 10.12 7.56
CA LEU A 115 -0.69 10.33 8.66
C LEU A 115 0.17 11.58 8.40
N SER A 116 -0.25 12.68 8.99
CA SER A 116 0.57 13.90 9.07
C SER A 116 1.67 13.72 10.12
N LYS A 117 2.86 14.26 9.86
CA LYS A 117 4.00 14.25 10.81
C LYS A 117 4.33 12.85 11.35
N ALA A 118 4.47 11.87 10.46
CA ALA A 118 4.70 10.46 10.83
C ALA A 118 5.82 10.24 11.89
N HIS A 119 6.86 11.07 11.91
CA HIS A 119 7.92 11.03 12.92
C HIS A 119 7.46 11.23 14.37
N GLN A 120 6.26 11.77 14.61
CA GLN A 120 5.66 11.92 15.95
C GLN A 120 4.81 10.70 16.33
N VAL A 121 4.35 9.95 15.31
CA VAL A 121 3.41 8.84 15.43
C VAL A 121 4.14 7.50 15.62
N PHE A 122 5.37 7.40 15.09
CA PHE A 122 6.25 6.24 15.24
C PHE A 122 7.37 6.54 16.23
N ASN A 123 7.77 5.54 17.01
CA ASN A 123 8.95 5.62 17.86
C ASN A 123 10.25 5.36 17.06
N GLU A 124 11.40 5.44 17.72
CA GLU A 124 12.72 5.21 17.11
C GLU A 124 12.90 3.81 16.51
N ASP A 125 12.19 2.82 17.04
CA ASP A 125 12.18 1.43 16.52
C ASP A 125 11.24 1.25 15.32
N GLY A 126 10.55 2.31 14.87
CA GLY A 126 9.57 2.25 13.79
C GLY A 126 8.25 1.57 14.20
N LYS A 127 7.95 1.48 15.50
CA LYS A 127 6.66 0.99 16.00
C LYS A 127 5.67 2.15 16.12
N LEU A 128 4.42 1.88 15.73
CA LEU A 128 3.32 2.83 15.88
C LEU A 128 2.98 2.97 17.37
N GLN A 129 3.11 4.19 17.92
CA GLN A 129 2.89 4.45 19.36
C GLN A 129 1.66 5.32 19.65
N ASP A 130 1.17 6.06 18.66
CA ASP A 130 0.01 6.93 18.82
C ASP A 130 -1.29 6.10 18.90
N GLU A 131 -1.95 6.12 20.06
CA GLU A 131 -3.15 5.32 20.31
C GLU A 131 -4.33 5.69 19.40
N ALA A 132 -4.47 6.98 19.05
CA ALA A 132 -5.56 7.44 18.20
C ALA A 132 -5.38 6.92 16.78
N VAL A 133 -4.14 6.98 16.25
CA VAL A 133 -3.80 6.41 14.96
C VAL A 133 -3.92 4.88 14.97
N CYS A 134 -3.50 4.19 16.03
CA CYS A 134 -3.71 2.75 16.18
C CYS A 134 -5.19 2.38 16.07
N LYS A 135 -6.08 3.11 16.76
CA LYS A 135 -7.54 2.87 16.69
C LYS A 135 -8.10 3.15 15.31
N GLN A 136 -7.68 4.23 14.66
CA GLN A 136 -8.11 4.56 13.31
C GLN A 136 -7.65 3.49 12.30
N LEU A 137 -6.40 3.03 12.42
CA LEU A 137 -5.85 1.96 11.60
C LEU A 137 -6.58 0.64 11.80
N ALA A 138 -6.86 0.24 13.03
CA ALA A 138 -7.64 -0.96 13.31
C ALA A 138 -9.06 -0.88 12.72
N SER A 139 -9.74 0.27 12.85
CA SER A 139 -11.07 0.50 12.27
C SER A 139 -11.05 0.40 10.74
N PHE A 140 -10.09 1.07 10.10
CA PHE A 140 -9.85 0.98 8.66
C PHE A 140 -9.66 -0.48 8.21
N LEU A 141 -8.81 -1.23 8.91
CA LEU A 141 -8.46 -2.60 8.54
C LEU A 141 -9.64 -3.55 8.71
N ALA A 142 -10.44 -3.37 9.76
CA ALA A 142 -11.68 -4.13 9.96
C ALA A 142 -12.67 -3.85 8.82
N GLY A 143 -12.88 -2.59 8.46
CA GLY A 143 -13.77 -2.19 7.36
C GLY A 143 -13.27 -2.65 5.98
N PHE A 144 -11.95 -2.63 5.76
CA PHE A 144 -11.33 -3.11 4.54
C PHE A 144 -11.44 -4.63 4.44
N ALA A 145 -11.09 -5.38 5.49
CA ALA A 145 -11.21 -6.82 5.51
C ALA A 145 -12.66 -7.32 5.39
N ALA A 146 -13.65 -6.57 5.88
CA ALA A 146 -15.06 -6.90 5.69
C ALA A 146 -15.57 -6.63 4.26
N PHE A 147 -14.89 -5.77 3.50
CA PHE A 147 -15.24 -5.44 2.12
C PHE A 147 -14.73 -6.47 1.11
N VAL A 148 -13.57 -7.06 1.40
CA VAL A 148 -12.93 -8.13 0.61
C VAL A 148 -13.75 -9.41 0.71
#